data_AF-A0A7I8JJS6-F1
#
_entry.id   AF-A0A7I8JJS6-F1
#
_cell.length_a   1.000
_cell.length_b   1.000
_cell.length_c   1.000
_cell.angle_alpha   90.00
_cell.angle_beta   90.00
_cell.angle_gamma   90.00
#
_symmetry.space_group_name_H-M   'P 1'
#
loop_
_entity.id
_entity.type
_entity.pdbx_description
1 polymer ?
#
loop_
_entity_poly.entity_id
_entity_poly.type
_entity_poly.pdbx_seq_one_letter_code
_entity_poly.pdbx_strand_id
1 'polypeptide(L)' 'MAKPAGWCTMCGRTETPLWRHGPHGPKSLCNACGIRFKKEEKQSRLTLGTPTSQWKTKLSS' A
#
# COMPACT_ATOMS: atom_id res chain seq x y z
N MET A 1 -0.74 -2.76 -23.82
CA MET A 1 -1.51 -2.98 -22.57
C MET A 1 -0.73 -3.98 -21.72
N ALA A 2 -0.20 -3.57 -20.57
CA ALA A 2 0.57 -4.47 -19.70
C ALA A 2 -0.34 -5.62 -19.22
N LYS A 3 0.04 -6.87 -19.51
CA LYS A 3 -0.69 -8.06 -19.06
C LYS A 3 -0.72 -8.04 -17.52
N PRO A 4 -1.87 -8.26 -16.85
CA PRO A 4 -1.89 -8.40 -15.41
C PRO A 4 -0.97 -9.56 -15.01
N ALA A 5 -0.20 -9.37 -13.93
CA ALA A 5 0.52 -10.49 -13.34
C ALA A 5 -0.53 -11.54 -12.96
N GLY A 6 -0.41 -12.77 -13.46
CA GLY A 6 -1.35 -13.86 -13.12
C GLY A 6 -1.30 -14.27 -11.65
N TRP A 7 -0.53 -13.56 -10.82
CA TRP A 7 -0.24 -13.83 -9.43
C TRP A 7 0.28 -12.56 -8.73
N CYS A 8 0.04 -12.45 -7.43
CA CYS A 8 0.53 -11.36 -6.60
C CYS A 8 2.05 -11.47 -6.43
N THR A 9 2.81 -10.43 -6.77
CA THR A 9 4.27 -10.44 -6.66
C THR A 9 4.81 -10.49 -5.22
N MET A 10 3.96 -10.18 -4.23
CA MET A 10 4.35 -10.15 -2.81
C MET A 10 4.03 -11.43 -2.06
N CYS A 11 2.94 -12.13 -2.42
CA CYS A 11 2.50 -13.32 -1.70
C CYS A 11 2.19 -14.52 -2.60
N GLY A 12 2.44 -14.42 -3.91
CA GLY A 12 2.23 -15.49 -4.89
C GLY A 12 0.76 -15.84 -5.16
N ARG A 13 -0.20 -15.17 -4.52
CA ARG A 13 -1.63 -15.50 -4.65
C ARG A 13 -2.13 -15.24 -6.07
N THR A 14 -2.72 -16.27 -6.68
CA THR A 14 -3.30 -16.27 -8.03
C THR A 14 -4.77 -15.85 -8.06
N GLU A 15 -5.46 -15.94 -6.92
CA GLU A 15 -6.89 -15.63 -6.80
C GLU A 15 -7.13 -14.48 -5.82
N THR A 16 -7.78 -13.41 -6.28
CA THR A 16 -8.12 -12.25 -5.45
C THR A 16 -9.37 -11.59 -6.01
N PRO A 17 -10.28 -11.08 -5.15
CA PRO A 17 -11.48 -10.38 -5.62
C PRO A 17 -11.15 -9.08 -6.35
N LEU A 18 -9.97 -8.48 -6.09
CA LEU A 18 -9.50 -7.28 -6.75
C LEU A 18 -7.98 -7.30 -6.87
N TRP A 19 -7.49 -6.94 -8.05
CA TRP A 19 -6.08 -6.69 -8.32
C TRP A 19 -5.76 -5.21 -8.13
N ARG A 20 -4.68 -4.91 -7.42
CA ARG A 20 -4.23 -3.56 -7.10
C ARG A 20 -2.92 -3.25 -7.82
N HIS A 21 -2.65 -1.96 -7.97
CA HIS A 21 -1.36 -1.46 -8.44
C HIS A 21 -0.32 -1.64 -7.36
N GLY A 22 0.89 -1.97 -7.79
CA GLY A 22 2.04 -2.17 -6.92
C GLY A 22 3.31 -1.62 -7.57
N PRO A 23 4.48 -1.88 -6.97
CA PRO A 23 5.75 -1.33 -7.43
C PRO A 23 6.12 -1.84 -8.84
N HIS A 24 5.59 -3.01 -9.23
CA HIS A 24 5.87 -3.63 -10.53
C HIS A 24 4.81 -3.28 -11.59
N GLY A 25 3.98 -2.24 -11.35
CA GLY A 25 2.99 -1.76 -12.30
C GLY A 25 1.55 -2.18 -12.00
N PRO A 26 0.62 -2.01 -12.96
CA PRO A 26 -0.80 -2.25 -12.77
C PRO A 26 -1.10 -3.73 -12.52
N LYS A 27 -2.05 -4.01 -11.62
CA LYS A 27 -2.52 -5.36 -11.30
C LYS A 27 -1.39 -6.34 -10.91
N SER A 28 -0.40 -5.86 -10.16
CA SER A 28 0.73 -6.67 -9.67
C SER A 28 0.51 -7.22 -8.25
N LEU A 29 -0.46 -6.69 -7.50
CA LEU A 29 -0.72 -7.07 -6.13
C LEU A 29 -2.15 -7.54 -5.93
N CYS A 30 -2.35 -8.49 -5.00
CA CYS A 30 -3.68 -8.84 -4.52
C CYS A 30 -4.27 -7.73 -3.64
N ASN A 31 -5.54 -7.84 -3.26
CA ASN A 31 -6.22 -6.82 -2.47
C ASN A 31 -5.51 -6.54 -1.13
N ALA A 32 -5.15 -7.59 -0.38
CA ALA A 32 -4.47 -7.45 0.91
C ALA A 32 -3.08 -6.79 0.76
N CYS A 33 -2.25 -7.30 -0.15
CA CYS A 33 -0.91 -6.77 -0.39
C CYS A 33 -0.94 -5.33 -0.92
N GLY A 34 -1.85 -5.01 -1.83
CA GLY A 34 -1.98 -3.66 -2.38
C GLY A 34 -2.49 -2.63 -1.37
N ILE A 35 -3.31 -3.03 -0.39
CA ILE A 35 -3.69 -2.15 0.73
C ILE A 35 -2.47 -1.82 1.59
N ARG A 36 -1.68 -2.84 1.97
CA ARG A 36 -0.45 -2.68 2.76
C ARG A 36 0.55 -1.78 2.04
N PHE A 37 0.83 -2.09 0.77
CA PHE A 37 1.74 -1.30 -0.06
C PHE A 37 1.31 0.17 -0.14
N LYS A 38 0.03 0.47 -0.36
CA LYS A 38 -0.46 1.86 -0.41
C LYS A 38 -0.31 2.59 0.93
N LYS A 39 -0.50 1.89 2.04
CA LYS A 39 -0.31 2.44 3.38
C LYS A 39 1.17 2.76 3.61
N GLU A 40 2.05 1.82 3.30
CA GLU A 40 3.50 1.99 3.42
C GLU A 40 4.04 3.06 2.46
N GLU A 41 3.55 3.13 1.23
CA GLU A 41 3.89 4.17 0.26
C GLU A 41 3.46 5.55 0.75
N LYS A 42 2.24 5.67 1.31
CA LYS A 42 1.80 6.92 1.95
C LYS A 42 2.65 7.25 3.18
N GLN A 43 2.99 6.27 4.01
CA GLN A 43 3.85 6.48 5.18
C GLN A 43 5.28 6.86 4.77
N SER A 44 5.87 6.21 3.78
CA SER A 44 7.20 6.49 3.25
C SER A 44 7.29 7.92 2.70
N ARG A 45 6.25 8.37 1.97
CA ARG A 45 6.16 9.76 1.53
C ARG A 45 6.03 10.77 2.67
N LEU A 46 5.45 10.37 3.80
CA LEU A 46 5.38 11.22 5.01
C LEU A 46 6.67 11.16 5.83
N THR A 47 7.40 10.04 5.85
CA THR A 47 8.65 9.90 6.62
C THR A 47 9.83 10.60 5.95
N LEU A 48 9.80 10.79 4.62
CA LEU A 48 10.77 11.62 3.90
C LEU A 48 10.46 13.14 3.99
N GLY A 49 9.39 13.51 4.70
CA GLY A 49 9.00 14.89 4.95
C GLY A 49 8.31 15.05 6.30
N THR A 50 9.12 15.14 7.37
CA THR A 50 8.74 15.71 8.69
C THR A 50 7.73 14.89 9.53
N PRO A 51 8.09 14.47 10.76
CA PRO A 51 7.17 13.76 11.64
C PRO A 51 6.12 14.71 12.23
N THR A 52 4.99 14.87 11.56
CA THR A 52 3.80 15.51 12.18
C THR A 52 2.79 14.43 12.58
N SER A 53 3.11 13.77 13.69
CA SER A 53 2.11 13.20 14.60
C SER A 53 1.69 14.28 15.59
N GLN A 54 1.13 15.38 15.11
CA GLN A 54 0.56 16.43 15.97
C GLN A 54 -0.96 16.27 16.02
N TRP A 55 -1.47 15.38 16.90
CA TRP A 55 -2.87 15.52 17.35
C TRP A 55 -3.17 14.98 18.75
N LYS A 56 -2.23 14.36 19.47
CA LYS A 56 -2.51 13.69 20.76
C LYS A 56 -1.91 14.37 22.00
N THR A 57 -2.07 15.69 22.12
CA THR A 57 -1.92 16.36 23.43
C THR A 57 -2.81 17.60 23.51
N LYS A 58 -4.08 17.40 23.80
CA LYS A 58 -4.91 18.32 24.59
C LYS A 58 -6.06 17.51 25.18
N LEU A 59 -5.92 17.11 26.44
CA LEU A 59 -6.93 17.32 27.49
C LEU A 59 -6.32 16.91 28.83
N SER A 60 -5.42 17.75 29.33
CA SER A 60 -5.27 17.97 30.77
C SER A 60 -5.89 19.33 31.04
N SER A 61 -7.15 19.34 31.44
CA SER A 61 -7.76 20.24 32.42
C SER A 61 -9.21 19.83 32.65
#